data_AF-A0A8T0A5F8-F1
#
_entry.id   AF-A0A8T0A5F8-F1
#
_cell.length_a   1.000
_cell.length_b   1.000
_cell.length_c   1.000
_cell.angle_alpha   90.00
_cell.angle_beta   90.00
_cell.angle_gamma   90.00
#
_symmetry.space_group_name_H-M   'P 1'
#
loop_
_entity.id
_entity.type
_entity.pdbx_description
1 polymer ?
#
loop_
_entity_poly.entity_id
_entity_poly.type
_entity_poly.pdbx_seq_one_letter_code
_entity_poly.pdbx_strand_id
1 'polypeptide(L)'
;MFLLFLMALLSLRVEAEVKKMDMAPYAVDFNFSECRDEMLKAVTETGGLLQKELDADKEFKTLWSKNDSVCQKSVPGGTPDHVRALHVYANSKNSFRKRFNNLVQIKGANVTTYKIGFHFKSLYFFLMDSMRLLKHTNSCRNVYYATKDMYTADEKAEVRFGRFMQAVNSKSSQIETIDTEEGGTLFSINSCFVFNVEENTCKSDEMQNIISPVEVFRVQSVKDEATDDNTKYKEITLQHSRFLSNASCPFLQRSGHSSAGSSAPLLTLKTLVAVMFLTMASLQFMSLL
;
A
#
# COMPACT_ATOMS: atom_id res chain seq x y z
N MET A 1 -46.16 17.08 21.36
CA MET A 1 -44.92 17.80 20.98
C MET A 1 -43.66 17.02 21.34
N PHE A 2 -43.56 16.39 22.52
CA PHE A 2 -42.42 15.55 22.92
C PHE A 2 -42.20 14.28 22.06
N LEU A 3 -43.27 13.64 21.58
CA LEU A 3 -43.18 12.43 20.73
C LEU A 3 -42.57 12.71 19.34
N LEU A 4 -42.81 13.90 18.77
CA LEU A 4 -42.26 14.31 17.47
C LEU A 4 -40.75 14.59 17.56
N PHE A 5 -40.28 15.08 18.71
CA PHE A 5 -38.86 15.27 18.97
C PHE A 5 -38.13 13.92 19.15
N LEU A 6 -38.76 12.91 19.76
CA LEU A 6 -38.21 11.54 19.85
C LEU A 6 -38.10 10.84 18.49
N MET A 7 -39.09 11.03 17.61
CA MET A 7 -39.06 10.48 16.23
C MET A 7 -38.00 11.17 15.36
N ALA A 8 -37.78 12.47 15.54
CA ALA A 8 -36.71 13.20 14.86
C ALA A 8 -35.30 12.76 15.32
N LEU A 9 -35.13 12.37 16.59
CA LEU A 9 -33.87 11.84 17.13
C LEU A 9 -33.56 10.40 16.67
N LEU A 10 -34.58 9.63 16.27
CA LEU A 10 -34.43 8.29 15.66
C LEU A 10 -34.19 8.34 14.14
N SER A 11 -34.20 9.54 13.54
CA SER A 11 -34.01 9.76 12.10
C SER A 11 -32.58 10.20 11.75
N LEU A 12 -31.58 9.87 12.58
CA LEU A 12 -30.18 9.96 12.17
C LEU A 12 -29.95 8.90 11.08
N ARG A 13 -30.28 9.24 9.83
CA ARG A 13 -29.75 8.55 8.67
C ARG A 13 -28.25 8.78 8.69
N VAL A 14 -27.50 7.77 9.10
CA VAL A 14 -26.06 7.73 8.85
C VAL A 14 -25.94 7.58 7.34
N GLU A 15 -25.76 8.70 6.64
CA GLU A 15 -25.38 8.63 5.22
C GLU A 15 -24.03 7.93 5.15
N ALA A 16 -23.99 6.80 4.45
CA ALA A 16 -22.76 6.07 4.21
C ALA A 16 -21.77 7.00 3.50
N GLU A 17 -20.57 7.16 4.07
CA GLU A 17 -19.51 7.96 3.48
C GLU A 17 -19.11 7.38 2.13
N VAL A 18 -19.33 8.14 1.05
CA VAL A 18 -18.92 7.77 -0.30
C VAL A 18 -17.43 8.04 -0.49
N LYS A 19 -16.65 6.98 -0.74
CA LYS A 19 -15.19 7.03 -0.87
C LYS A 19 -14.77 7.21 -2.33
N LYS A 20 -14.27 8.38 -2.70
CA LYS A 20 -13.70 8.57 -4.05
C LYS A 20 -12.31 7.90 -4.13
N MET A 21 -12.13 7.04 -5.11
CA MET A 21 -10.82 6.42 -5.40
C MET A 21 -9.86 7.45 -5.98
N ASP A 22 -8.59 7.35 -5.59
CA ASP A 22 -7.48 8.17 -6.07
C ASP A 22 -6.22 7.30 -6.26
N MET A 23 -5.07 7.94 -6.40
CA MET A 23 -3.77 7.26 -6.54
C MET A 23 -3.16 6.78 -5.20
N ALA A 24 -3.87 6.95 -4.09
CA ALA A 24 -3.42 6.70 -2.73
C ALA A 24 -2.04 7.34 -2.44
N PRO A 25 -1.93 8.68 -2.44
CA PRO A 25 -0.64 9.38 -2.39
C PRO A 25 0.12 9.21 -1.06
N TYR A 26 -0.55 8.73 -0.02
CA TYR A 26 0.03 8.54 1.32
C TYR A 26 0.38 7.10 1.63
N ALA A 27 0.23 6.18 0.66
CA ALA A 27 0.44 4.77 0.89
C ALA A 27 1.92 4.38 0.90
N VAL A 28 2.26 3.39 1.74
CA VAL A 28 3.55 2.71 1.74
C VAL A 28 3.61 1.82 0.50
N ASP A 29 4.54 2.12 -0.40
CA ASP A 29 4.56 1.55 -1.74
C ASP A 29 5.94 1.12 -2.25
N PHE A 30 6.81 0.80 -1.30
CA PHE A 30 8.17 0.33 -1.55
C PHE A 30 8.18 -1.11 -2.06
N ASN A 31 8.89 -1.37 -3.17
CA ASN A 31 9.07 -2.72 -3.71
C ASN A 31 10.44 -3.33 -3.35
N PHE A 32 11.32 -2.58 -2.69
CA PHE A 32 12.63 -2.98 -2.16
C PHE A 32 13.60 -3.59 -3.18
N SER A 33 13.33 -3.49 -4.48
CA SER A 33 14.11 -4.18 -5.53
C SER A 33 15.58 -3.76 -5.57
N GLU A 34 15.92 -2.55 -5.12
CA GLU A 34 17.29 -2.02 -5.10
C GLU A 34 18.07 -2.32 -3.80
N CYS A 35 17.42 -2.83 -2.74
CA CYS A 35 18.07 -3.02 -1.42
C CYS A 35 17.65 -4.31 -0.71
N ARG A 36 17.10 -5.26 -1.48
CA ARG A 36 16.39 -6.41 -0.92
C ARG A 36 17.22 -7.13 0.14
N ASP A 37 18.50 -7.36 -0.14
CA ASP A 37 19.37 -8.15 0.72
C ASP A 37 19.73 -7.37 1.99
N GLU A 38 19.95 -6.06 1.90
CA GLU A 38 20.14 -5.19 3.06
C GLU A 38 18.88 -5.10 3.93
N MET A 39 17.70 -5.02 3.31
CA MET A 39 16.43 -4.99 4.02
C MET A 39 16.15 -6.33 4.69
N LEU A 40 16.40 -7.45 3.99
CA LEU A 40 16.29 -8.78 4.55
C LEU A 40 17.20 -8.92 5.78
N LYS A 41 18.48 -8.54 5.66
CA LYS A 41 19.43 -8.56 6.76
C LYS A 41 18.95 -7.72 7.94
N ALA A 42 18.55 -6.47 7.71
CA ALA A 42 18.11 -5.56 8.76
C ALA A 42 16.81 -6.03 9.46
N VAL A 43 15.97 -6.77 8.73
CA VAL A 43 14.76 -7.39 9.28
C VAL A 43 15.09 -8.62 10.14
N THR A 44 15.98 -9.49 9.68
CA THR A 44 16.21 -10.82 10.28
C THR A 44 17.40 -10.92 11.23
N GLU A 45 18.32 -9.94 11.24
CA GLU A 45 19.47 -9.98 12.14
C GLU A 45 19.06 -10.05 13.61
N THR A 46 19.93 -10.57 14.48
CA THR A 46 19.65 -10.66 15.92
C THR A 46 19.39 -9.27 16.51
N GLY A 47 18.21 -9.07 17.10
CA GLY A 47 17.79 -7.74 17.57
C GLY A 47 17.39 -6.77 16.44
N GLY A 48 17.18 -7.29 15.23
CA GLY A 48 16.74 -6.58 14.05
C GLY A 48 15.28 -6.12 14.12
N LEU A 49 14.78 -5.64 12.98
CA LEU A 49 13.48 -4.96 12.92
C LEU A 49 12.31 -5.88 13.30
N LEU A 50 12.32 -7.13 12.83
CA LEU A 50 11.23 -8.07 13.12
C LEU A 50 11.13 -8.31 14.63
N GLN A 51 12.25 -8.60 15.30
CA GLN A 51 12.25 -8.83 16.74
C GLN A 51 11.70 -7.62 17.52
N LYS A 52 12.12 -6.41 17.15
CA LYS A 52 11.64 -5.16 17.76
C LYS A 52 10.14 -4.97 17.56
N GLU A 53 9.62 -5.23 16.36
CA GLU A 53 8.19 -5.11 16.04
C GLU A 53 7.35 -6.17 16.77
N LEU A 54 7.85 -7.40 16.90
CA LEU A 54 7.19 -8.45 17.67
C LEU A 54 7.18 -8.12 19.18
N ASP A 55 8.27 -7.59 19.74
CA ASP A 55 8.31 -7.22 21.16
C ASP A 55 7.42 -6.02 21.48
N ALA A 56 7.18 -5.14 20.52
CA ALA A 56 6.29 -3.98 20.67
C ALA A 56 4.79 -4.31 20.48
N ASP A 57 4.45 -5.37 19.75
CA ASP A 57 3.05 -5.71 19.43
C ASP A 57 2.70 -7.16 19.80
N LYS A 58 1.97 -7.31 20.91
CA LYS A 58 1.56 -8.62 21.46
C LYS A 58 0.71 -9.43 20.48
N GLU A 59 -0.18 -8.78 19.72
CA GLU A 59 -1.03 -9.47 18.74
C GLU A 59 -0.18 -10.00 17.59
N PHE A 60 0.73 -9.17 17.05
CA PHE A 60 1.65 -9.57 16.00
C PHE A 60 2.58 -10.69 16.45
N LYS A 61 3.16 -10.60 17.65
CA LYS A 61 3.96 -11.66 18.27
C LYS A 61 3.22 -12.97 18.39
N THR A 62 1.95 -12.90 18.82
CA THR A 62 1.09 -14.07 18.96
C THR A 62 0.84 -14.71 17.60
N LEU A 63 0.50 -13.92 16.57
CA LEU A 63 0.28 -14.41 15.22
C LEU A 63 1.56 -15.03 14.62
N TRP A 64 2.71 -14.37 14.80
CA TRP A 64 4.01 -14.83 14.27
C TRP A 64 4.50 -16.12 14.93
N SER A 65 4.22 -16.29 16.22
CA SER A 65 4.59 -17.47 17.00
C SER A 65 3.71 -18.69 16.73
N LYS A 66 2.54 -18.52 16.08
CA LYS A 66 1.74 -19.66 15.65
C LYS A 66 2.52 -20.43 14.61
N ASN A 67 2.94 -21.63 14.99
CA ASN A 67 3.63 -22.53 14.09
C ASN A 67 2.63 -23.56 13.58
N ASP A 68 2.49 -23.66 12.26
CA ASP A 68 1.83 -24.80 11.65
C ASP A 68 2.95 -25.80 11.30
N SER A 69 3.32 -26.64 12.28
CA SER A 69 4.48 -27.55 12.17
C SER A 69 4.37 -28.58 11.05
N VAL A 70 3.20 -28.65 10.38
CA VAL A 70 2.91 -29.55 9.25
C VAL A 70 3.19 -28.85 7.90
N CYS A 71 3.45 -27.54 7.89
CA CYS A 71 3.59 -26.75 6.68
C CYS A 71 4.94 -26.90 5.98
N GLN A 72 4.99 -27.70 4.90
CA GLN A 72 6.18 -27.88 4.05
C GLN A 72 6.27 -26.90 2.87
N LYS A 73 5.40 -25.88 2.80
CA LYS A 73 5.44 -24.88 1.73
C LYS A 73 6.69 -24.01 1.89
N SER A 74 7.24 -23.60 0.75
CA SER A 74 8.39 -22.71 0.68
C SER A 74 8.15 -21.62 -0.36
N VAL A 75 8.79 -20.47 -0.17
CA VAL A 75 8.88 -19.43 -1.18
C VAL A 75 10.24 -19.58 -1.87
N PRO A 76 10.30 -19.94 -3.15
CA PRO A 76 11.58 -20.05 -3.87
C PRO A 76 12.37 -18.74 -3.80
N GLY A 77 13.65 -18.82 -3.40
CA GLY A 77 14.49 -17.63 -3.19
C GLY A 77 14.17 -16.82 -1.92
N GLY A 78 13.22 -17.28 -1.11
CA GLY A 78 12.85 -16.70 0.17
C GLY A 78 13.39 -17.49 1.36
N THR A 79 12.94 -17.10 2.55
CA THR A 79 13.27 -17.71 3.85
C THR A 79 12.00 -18.27 4.51
N PRO A 80 12.11 -19.07 5.59
CA PRO A 80 10.93 -19.51 6.33
C PRO A 80 10.04 -18.35 6.83
N ASP A 81 10.61 -17.17 7.07
CA ASP A 81 9.86 -15.99 7.48
C ASP A 81 8.95 -15.43 6.39
N HIS A 82 9.24 -15.69 5.11
CA HIS A 82 8.35 -15.33 4.00
C HIS A 82 7.03 -16.11 4.08
N VAL A 83 7.14 -17.44 4.22
CA VAL A 83 5.97 -18.33 4.39
C VAL A 83 5.19 -17.94 5.65
N ARG A 84 5.92 -17.65 6.74
CA ARG A 84 5.31 -17.22 8.00
C ARG A 84 4.57 -15.89 7.87
N ALA A 85 5.14 -14.90 7.19
CA ALA A 85 4.49 -13.62 6.95
C ALA A 85 3.20 -13.76 6.13
N LEU A 86 3.23 -14.57 5.08
CA LEU A 86 2.04 -14.91 4.28
C LEU A 86 0.96 -15.56 5.17
N HIS A 87 1.34 -16.54 6.00
CA HIS A 87 0.43 -17.19 6.94
C HIS A 87 -0.16 -16.23 7.96
N VAL A 88 0.67 -15.36 8.54
CA VAL A 88 0.25 -14.32 9.50
C VAL A 88 -0.79 -13.40 8.86
N TYR A 89 -0.52 -12.88 7.66
CA TYR A 89 -1.46 -11.98 7.01
C TYR A 89 -2.77 -12.69 6.65
N ALA A 90 -2.69 -13.84 5.98
CA ALA A 90 -3.84 -14.60 5.49
C ALA A 90 -4.77 -15.13 6.60
N ASN A 91 -4.20 -15.59 7.73
CA ASN A 91 -4.94 -16.23 8.82
C ASN A 91 -5.15 -15.32 10.03
N SER A 92 -4.81 -14.03 9.91
CA SER A 92 -5.12 -13.05 10.94
C SER A 92 -6.59 -12.65 10.90
N LYS A 93 -7.11 -12.26 12.06
CA LYS A 93 -8.46 -11.69 12.17
C LYS A 93 -8.59 -10.46 11.28
N ASN A 94 -9.80 -10.21 10.77
CA ASN A 94 -10.12 -9.01 9.99
C ASN A 94 -9.68 -7.70 10.68
N SER A 95 -9.74 -7.64 12.03
CA SER A 95 -9.27 -6.49 12.81
C SER A 95 -7.77 -6.18 12.61
N PHE A 96 -6.93 -7.21 12.63
CA PHE A 96 -5.48 -7.06 12.40
C PHE A 96 -5.21 -6.61 10.96
N ARG A 97 -5.85 -7.26 9.97
CA ARG A 97 -5.73 -6.87 8.55
C ARG A 97 -6.14 -5.43 8.32
N LYS A 98 -7.27 -4.99 8.89
CA LYS A 98 -7.72 -3.58 8.83
C LYS A 98 -6.70 -2.63 9.44
N ARG A 99 -6.15 -2.94 10.62
CA ARG A 99 -5.13 -2.13 11.30
C ARG A 99 -3.85 -2.01 10.47
N PHE A 100 -3.34 -3.14 9.98
CA PHE A 100 -2.17 -3.19 9.12
C PHE A 100 -2.39 -2.39 7.82
N ASN A 101 -3.45 -2.69 7.07
CA ASN A 101 -3.73 -2.05 5.79
C ASN A 101 -4.05 -0.55 5.91
N ASN A 102 -4.67 -0.12 7.01
CA ASN A 102 -4.85 1.30 7.30
C ASN A 102 -3.49 2.01 7.43
N LEU A 103 -2.54 1.41 8.16
CA LEU A 103 -1.20 1.96 8.28
C LEU A 103 -0.43 1.93 6.95
N VAL A 104 -0.61 0.89 6.14
CA VAL A 104 -0.07 0.86 4.77
C VAL A 104 -0.63 2.04 3.97
N GLN A 105 -1.92 2.33 4.07
CA GLN A 105 -2.57 3.38 3.28
C GLN A 105 -2.16 4.82 3.65
N ILE A 106 -1.70 5.06 4.89
CA ILE A 106 -1.50 6.44 5.40
C ILE A 106 -0.08 6.75 5.87
N LYS A 107 0.81 5.77 5.99
CA LYS A 107 2.16 5.97 6.57
C LYS A 107 3.29 6.03 5.55
N GLY A 108 2.99 6.15 4.25
CA GLY A 108 3.97 6.31 3.17
C GLY A 108 4.23 7.75 2.73
N ALA A 109 3.50 8.74 3.27
CA ALA A 109 3.57 10.14 2.84
C ALA A 109 4.99 10.74 2.78
N ASN A 110 5.89 10.33 3.69
CA ASN A 110 7.31 10.69 3.68
C ASN A 110 8.11 9.71 4.57
N VAL A 111 9.45 9.80 4.46
CA VAL A 111 10.38 8.93 5.20
C VAL A 111 10.19 9.00 6.71
N THR A 112 9.96 10.20 7.26
CA THR A 112 9.78 10.39 8.71
C THR A 112 8.50 9.72 9.20
N THR A 113 7.38 9.97 8.52
CA THR A 113 6.07 9.35 8.81
C THR A 113 6.16 7.83 8.70
N TYR A 114 6.85 7.30 7.69
CA TYR A 114 7.08 5.87 7.53
C TYR A 114 7.93 5.28 8.67
N LYS A 115 9.09 5.90 8.97
CA LYS A 115 10.00 5.41 10.00
C LYS A 115 9.35 5.38 11.37
N ILE A 116 8.67 6.45 11.75
CA ILE A 116 8.09 6.61 13.08
C ILE A 116 6.74 5.91 13.18
N GLY A 117 5.87 6.01 12.18
CA GLY A 117 4.46 5.66 12.31
C GLY A 117 4.04 4.33 11.68
N PHE A 118 4.89 3.67 10.89
CA PHE A 118 4.57 2.36 10.30
C PHE A 118 5.28 1.24 11.07
N HIS A 119 4.62 0.59 12.03
CA HIS A 119 5.25 -0.42 12.90
C HIS A 119 5.17 -1.87 12.39
N PHE A 120 4.84 -2.05 11.11
CA PHE A 120 4.73 -3.36 10.44
C PHE A 120 5.65 -3.43 9.22
N LYS A 121 6.85 -2.84 9.30
CA LYS A 121 7.82 -2.78 8.20
C LYS A 121 8.28 -4.17 7.80
N SER A 122 8.50 -5.05 8.77
CA SER A 122 8.95 -6.43 8.52
C SER A 122 7.87 -7.24 7.82
N LEU A 123 6.63 -7.15 8.29
CA LEU A 123 5.49 -7.84 7.67
C LEU A 123 5.27 -7.34 6.23
N TYR A 124 5.27 -6.02 6.02
CA TYR A 124 5.15 -5.43 4.69
C TYR A 124 6.28 -5.88 3.75
N PHE A 125 7.53 -5.85 4.22
CA PHE A 125 8.69 -6.29 3.46
C PHE A 125 8.55 -7.75 3.01
N PHE A 126 8.27 -8.67 3.95
CA PHE A 126 8.11 -10.08 3.61
C PHE A 126 6.92 -10.33 2.67
N LEU A 127 5.80 -9.63 2.83
CA LEU A 127 4.66 -9.76 1.91
C LEU A 127 5.06 -9.30 0.50
N MET A 128 5.67 -8.13 0.36
CA MET A 128 6.10 -7.61 -0.94
C MET A 128 7.16 -8.50 -1.60
N ASP A 129 8.18 -8.93 -0.86
CA ASP A 129 9.24 -9.78 -1.42
C ASP A 129 8.70 -11.19 -1.77
N SER A 130 7.81 -11.76 -0.94
CA SER A 130 7.14 -13.03 -1.26
C SER A 130 6.36 -12.94 -2.55
N MET A 131 5.53 -11.91 -2.72
CA MET A 131 4.75 -11.73 -3.95
C MET A 131 5.68 -11.57 -5.17
N ARG A 132 6.81 -10.86 -5.03
CA ARG A 132 7.80 -10.71 -6.10
C ARG A 132 8.46 -12.04 -6.49
N LEU A 133 8.85 -12.84 -5.50
CA LEU A 133 9.48 -14.16 -5.71
C LEU A 133 8.52 -15.19 -6.32
N LEU A 134 7.23 -15.11 -5.97
CA LEU A 134 6.18 -16.03 -6.42
C LEU A 134 5.54 -15.60 -7.75
N LYS A 135 5.92 -14.43 -8.27
CA LYS A 135 5.49 -13.97 -9.59
C LYS A 135 6.26 -14.75 -10.67
N HIS A 136 5.74 -15.91 -11.04
CA HIS A 136 6.36 -16.80 -12.02
C HIS A 136 6.10 -16.39 -13.49
N THR A 137 5.08 -15.58 -13.76
CA THR A 137 4.73 -15.12 -15.12
C THR A 137 4.21 -13.68 -15.11
N ASN A 138 4.22 -13.01 -16.27
CA ASN A 138 3.51 -11.74 -16.47
C ASN A 138 2.00 -11.93 -16.71
N SER A 139 1.42 -13.04 -16.22
CA SER A 139 -0.02 -13.29 -16.40
C SER A 139 -0.84 -12.49 -15.40
N CYS A 140 -1.93 -11.91 -15.90
CA CYS A 140 -2.90 -11.19 -15.11
C CYS A 140 -4.12 -12.07 -14.91
N ARG A 141 -4.81 -11.92 -13.77
CA ARG A 141 -6.00 -12.69 -13.42
C ARG A 141 -7.16 -11.76 -13.12
N ASN A 142 -8.36 -12.19 -13.50
CA ASN A 142 -9.59 -11.54 -13.07
C ASN A 142 -9.92 -12.03 -11.67
N VAL A 143 -10.03 -11.09 -10.73
CA VAL A 143 -10.40 -11.34 -9.34
C VAL A 143 -11.42 -10.31 -8.90
N TYR A 144 -12.18 -10.64 -7.87
CA TYR A 144 -13.34 -9.87 -7.45
C TYR A 144 -13.26 -9.55 -5.95
N TYR A 145 -13.76 -8.38 -5.59
CA TYR A 145 -13.86 -7.95 -4.19
C TYR A 145 -15.12 -7.12 -4.02
N ALA A 146 -15.98 -7.50 -3.08
CA ALA A 146 -17.12 -6.69 -2.68
C ALA A 146 -16.95 -6.11 -1.28
N THR A 147 -17.60 -4.98 -1.06
CA THR A 147 -17.65 -4.29 0.22
C THR A 147 -18.95 -3.49 0.32
N LYS A 148 -19.46 -3.36 1.55
CA LYS A 148 -20.61 -2.50 1.85
C LYS A 148 -20.28 -1.01 1.75
N ASP A 149 -19.00 -0.67 1.75
CA ASP A 149 -18.55 0.70 1.48
C ASP A 149 -18.91 1.11 0.03
N MET A 150 -19.48 2.31 -0.12
CA MET A 150 -19.71 2.91 -1.42
C MET A 150 -18.45 3.62 -1.91
N TYR A 151 -17.90 3.19 -3.05
CA TYR A 151 -16.79 3.84 -3.72
C TYR A 151 -17.25 4.54 -4.98
N THR A 152 -16.53 5.56 -5.41
CA THR A 152 -16.68 6.18 -6.74
C THR A 152 -15.33 6.33 -7.40
N ALA A 153 -15.31 6.35 -8.71
CA ALA A 153 -14.12 6.62 -9.49
C ALA A 153 -14.52 7.31 -10.78
N ASP A 154 -13.62 8.11 -11.35
CA ASP A 154 -13.84 8.67 -12.67
C ASP A 154 -13.41 7.62 -13.71
N GLU A 155 -14.28 7.31 -14.68
CA GLU A 155 -13.87 6.47 -15.80
C GLU A 155 -12.64 7.08 -16.47
N LYS A 156 -11.73 6.23 -16.97
CA LYS A 156 -10.48 6.72 -17.54
C LYS A 156 -9.63 7.51 -16.53
N ALA A 157 -9.76 7.29 -15.22
CA ALA A 157 -8.74 7.68 -14.24
C ALA A 157 -7.75 6.52 -13.98
N GLU A 158 -6.55 6.87 -13.52
CA GLU A 158 -5.69 5.90 -12.82
C GLU A 158 -6.02 5.95 -11.32
N VAL A 159 -6.14 4.77 -10.71
CA VAL A 159 -6.45 4.62 -9.29
C VAL A 159 -5.60 3.53 -8.67
N ARG A 160 -5.50 3.56 -7.33
CA ARG A 160 -4.78 2.59 -6.53
C ARG A 160 -5.48 2.36 -5.21
N PHE A 161 -5.47 1.12 -4.73
CA PHE A 161 -6.01 0.82 -3.40
C PHE A 161 -5.10 1.32 -2.26
N GLY A 162 -3.80 1.42 -2.50
CA GLY A 162 -2.82 1.91 -1.53
C GLY A 162 -2.63 0.99 -0.33
N ARG A 163 -3.06 -0.27 -0.43
CA ARG A 163 -3.01 -1.29 0.62
C ARG A 163 -3.12 -2.67 -0.01
N PHE A 164 -2.81 -3.72 0.74
CA PHE A 164 -3.06 -5.06 0.27
C PHE A 164 -4.57 -5.30 0.24
N MET A 165 -5.07 -5.82 -0.88
CA MET A 165 -6.49 -6.15 -1.03
C MET A 165 -6.67 -7.65 -1.06
N GLN A 166 -7.66 -8.15 -0.33
CA GLN A 166 -8.11 -9.52 -0.53
C GLN A 166 -9.04 -9.58 -1.75
N ALA A 167 -9.01 -10.68 -2.48
CA ALA A 167 -9.92 -10.92 -3.59
C ALA A 167 -10.19 -12.41 -3.77
N VAL A 168 -11.26 -12.73 -4.50
CA VAL A 168 -11.68 -14.10 -4.81
C VAL A 168 -11.71 -14.31 -6.32
N ASN A 169 -11.75 -15.58 -6.75
CA ASN A 169 -11.77 -15.93 -8.17
C ASN A 169 -13.18 -15.87 -8.79
N SER A 170 -14.24 -15.88 -7.97
CA SER A 170 -15.62 -15.88 -8.43
C SER A 170 -16.37 -14.59 -8.09
N LYS A 171 -16.97 -13.96 -9.10
CA LYS A 171 -17.86 -12.80 -8.91
C LYS A 171 -19.09 -13.17 -8.08
N SER A 172 -19.68 -14.33 -8.34
CA SER A 172 -20.94 -14.74 -7.68
C SER A 172 -20.79 -14.92 -6.17
N SER A 173 -19.62 -15.34 -5.69
CA SER A 173 -19.37 -15.50 -4.25
C SER A 173 -19.24 -14.18 -3.49
N GLN A 174 -19.32 -13.05 -4.16
CA GLN A 174 -19.25 -11.71 -3.56
C GLN A 174 -20.62 -11.02 -3.47
N ILE A 175 -21.64 -11.55 -4.15
CA ILE A 175 -22.97 -10.92 -4.22
C ILE A 175 -23.62 -10.77 -2.84
N GLU A 176 -23.55 -11.81 -2.00
CA GLU A 176 -24.08 -11.77 -0.63
C GLU A 176 -23.51 -10.61 0.22
N THR A 177 -22.29 -10.16 -0.08
CA THR A 177 -21.67 -9.05 0.67
C THR A 177 -22.36 -7.70 0.40
N ILE A 178 -22.89 -7.51 -0.82
CA ILE A 178 -23.50 -6.26 -1.30
C ILE A 178 -25.01 -6.35 -1.42
N ASP A 179 -25.59 -7.55 -1.26
CA ASP A 179 -27.03 -7.77 -1.22
C ASP A 179 -27.60 -7.38 0.15
N THR A 180 -27.55 -6.08 0.43
CA THR A 180 -28.07 -5.46 1.65
C THR A 180 -28.86 -4.21 1.28
N GLU A 181 -29.77 -3.75 2.13
CA GLU A 181 -30.60 -2.55 1.86
C GLU A 181 -29.79 -1.31 1.44
N GLU A 182 -28.56 -1.19 1.94
CA GLU A 182 -27.64 -0.07 1.67
C GLU A 182 -26.78 -0.27 0.41
N GLY A 183 -26.76 -1.48 -0.15
CA GLY A 183 -25.93 -1.85 -1.30
C GLY A 183 -24.45 -1.93 -0.97
N GLY A 184 -23.62 -1.52 -1.93
CA GLY A 184 -22.17 -1.43 -1.77
C GLY A 184 -21.44 -1.35 -3.09
N THR A 185 -20.14 -1.66 -3.07
CA THR A 185 -19.30 -1.69 -4.27
C THR A 185 -18.77 -3.08 -4.53
N LEU A 186 -18.92 -3.52 -5.78
CA LEU A 186 -18.24 -4.67 -6.34
C LEU A 186 -17.09 -4.20 -7.25
N PHE A 187 -15.90 -4.67 -6.99
CA PHE A 187 -14.74 -4.46 -7.84
C PHE A 187 -14.50 -5.68 -8.71
N SER A 188 -14.48 -5.48 -10.03
CA SER A 188 -14.05 -6.46 -11.02
C SER A 188 -12.65 -6.09 -11.48
N ILE A 189 -11.63 -6.83 -11.04
CA ILE A 189 -10.24 -6.41 -11.09
C ILE A 189 -9.43 -7.36 -11.97
N ASN A 190 -8.85 -6.86 -13.05
CA ASN A 190 -7.78 -7.54 -13.76
C ASN A 190 -6.43 -7.12 -13.15
N SER A 191 -5.80 -8.00 -12.37
CA SER A 191 -4.56 -7.74 -11.65
C SER A 191 -3.42 -8.62 -12.17
N CYS A 192 -2.26 -8.01 -12.38
CA CYS A 192 -1.01 -8.65 -12.78
C CYS A 192 -0.02 -8.79 -11.61
N PHE A 193 -0.42 -8.36 -10.40
CA PHE A 193 0.33 -8.58 -9.16
C PHE A 193 -0.57 -9.07 -8.04
N VAL A 194 -1.22 -10.19 -8.36
CA VAL A 194 -2.09 -10.95 -7.47
C VAL A 194 -1.42 -12.28 -7.13
N PHE A 195 -1.55 -12.67 -5.88
CA PHE A 195 -0.96 -13.86 -5.30
C PHE A 195 -2.07 -14.77 -4.77
N ASN A 196 -2.06 -16.05 -5.19
CA ASN A 196 -2.95 -17.06 -4.61
C ASN A 196 -2.37 -17.55 -3.28
N VAL A 197 -3.14 -17.32 -2.21
CA VAL A 197 -2.78 -17.66 -0.84
C VAL A 197 -2.87 -19.16 -0.59
N GLU A 198 -3.88 -19.84 -1.13
CA GLU A 198 -4.11 -21.29 -0.94
C GLU A 198 -2.99 -22.14 -1.57
N GLU A 199 -2.41 -21.67 -2.68
CA GLU A 199 -1.33 -22.38 -3.36
C GLU A 199 -0.01 -22.38 -2.56
N ASN A 200 0.17 -21.38 -1.70
CA ASN A 200 1.48 -21.00 -1.16
C ASN A 200 1.50 -20.88 0.39
N THR A 201 0.35 -20.92 1.03
CA THR A 201 0.19 -21.05 2.47
C THR A 201 -0.41 -22.41 2.80
N CYS A 202 -0.09 -22.95 3.98
CA CYS A 202 -0.55 -24.30 4.33
C CYS A 202 -1.99 -24.37 4.82
N LYS A 203 -2.57 -23.21 5.13
CA LYS A 203 -3.95 -23.06 5.51
C LYS A 203 -4.39 -21.64 5.19
N SER A 204 -5.53 -21.50 4.53
CA SER A 204 -6.27 -20.25 4.48
C SER A 204 -7.74 -20.57 4.45
N ASP A 205 -8.44 -20.24 5.53
CA ASP A 205 -9.89 -20.47 5.63
C ASP A 205 -10.70 -19.29 5.05
N GLU A 206 -10.08 -18.11 4.91
CA GLU A 206 -10.80 -16.85 4.68
C GLU A 206 -10.29 -16.02 3.48
N MET A 207 -9.15 -16.37 2.87
CA MET A 207 -8.50 -15.53 1.86
C MET A 207 -7.95 -16.34 0.69
N GLN A 208 -8.51 -16.11 -0.50
CA GLN A 208 -8.05 -16.79 -1.72
C GLN A 208 -6.88 -16.07 -2.37
N ASN A 209 -7.00 -14.76 -2.57
CA ASN A 209 -6.00 -13.96 -3.26
C ASN A 209 -5.64 -12.69 -2.52
N ILE A 210 -4.41 -12.23 -2.71
CA ILE A 210 -3.89 -10.94 -2.25
C ILE A 210 -3.41 -10.13 -3.46
N ILE A 211 -3.90 -8.90 -3.59
CA ILE A 211 -3.46 -7.93 -4.59
C ILE A 211 -2.49 -6.95 -3.93
N SER A 212 -1.41 -6.64 -4.63
CA SER A 212 -0.33 -5.77 -4.14
C SER A 212 -0.76 -4.30 -4.01
N PRO A 213 -0.27 -3.56 -3.00
CA PRO A 213 -0.50 -2.12 -2.85
C PRO A 213 0.16 -1.24 -3.93
N VAL A 214 1.08 -1.78 -4.73
CA VAL A 214 1.86 -1.00 -5.72
C VAL A 214 1.30 -1.08 -7.13
N GLU A 215 0.19 -1.78 -7.35
CA GLU A 215 -0.43 -1.90 -8.65
C GLU A 215 -1.35 -0.70 -8.95
N VAL A 216 -1.16 -0.09 -10.11
CA VAL A 216 -1.98 1.01 -10.61
C VAL A 216 -2.99 0.45 -11.61
N PHE A 217 -4.24 0.83 -11.42
CA PHE A 217 -5.35 0.38 -12.26
C PHE A 217 -5.94 1.52 -13.06
N ARG A 218 -6.28 1.24 -14.31
CA ARG A 218 -7.12 2.08 -15.15
C ARG A 218 -8.59 1.74 -14.90
N VAL A 219 -9.40 2.73 -14.55
CA VAL A 219 -10.85 2.56 -14.42
C VAL A 219 -11.45 2.40 -15.82
N GLN A 220 -12.01 1.23 -16.10
CA GLN A 220 -12.63 0.90 -17.40
C GLN A 220 -14.09 1.31 -17.46
N SER A 221 -14.84 1.09 -16.38
CA SER A 221 -16.26 1.43 -16.30
C SER A 221 -16.71 1.59 -14.86
N VAL A 222 -17.70 2.44 -14.63
CA VAL A 222 -18.43 2.55 -13.37
C VAL A 222 -19.92 2.42 -13.65
N LYS A 223 -20.55 1.36 -13.14
CA LYS A 223 -21.96 1.03 -13.43
C LYS A 223 -22.77 0.91 -12.15
N ASP A 224 -24.03 1.31 -12.21
CA ASP A 224 -25.02 0.96 -11.21
C ASP A 224 -25.73 -0.32 -11.68
N GLU A 225 -25.64 -1.36 -10.87
CA GLU A 225 -26.17 -2.70 -11.13
C GLU A 225 -27.20 -3.05 -10.05
N ALA A 226 -27.92 -4.16 -10.25
CA ALA A 226 -28.86 -4.68 -9.26
C ALA A 226 -28.70 -6.20 -9.12
N THR A 227 -28.93 -6.71 -7.91
CA THR A 227 -29.12 -8.15 -7.68
C THR A 227 -30.47 -8.60 -8.23
N ASP A 228 -30.71 -9.92 -8.28
CA ASP A 228 -32.00 -10.48 -8.69
C ASP A 228 -33.16 -9.99 -7.80
N ASP A 229 -32.86 -9.67 -6.53
CA ASP A 229 -33.79 -9.12 -5.55
C ASP A 229 -33.89 -7.57 -5.61
N ASN A 230 -33.42 -6.95 -6.71
CA ASN A 230 -33.40 -5.52 -6.97
C ASN A 230 -32.55 -4.68 -6.00
N THR A 231 -31.65 -5.29 -5.22
CA THR A 231 -30.70 -4.54 -4.41
C THR A 231 -29.68 -3.84 -5.30
N LYS A 232 -29.62 -2.51 -5.23
CA LYS A 232 -28.71 -1.70 -6.06
C LYS A 232 -27.30 -1.72 -5.48
N TYR A 233 -26.31 -1.89 -6.35
CA TYR A 233 -24.90 -1.78 -6.00
C TYR A 233 -24.11 -1.12 -7.14
N LYS A 234 -22.88 -0.71 -6.86
CA LYS A 234 -22.00 -0.14 -7.87
C LYS A 234 -20.94 -1.16 -8.29
N GLU A 235 -20.77 -1.37 -9.60
CA GLU A 235 -19.66 -2.14 -10.13
C GLU A 235 -18.58 -1.22 -10.71
N ILE A 236 -17.35 -1.36 -10.22
CA ILE A 236 -16.16 -0.67 -10.72
C ILE A 236 -15.23 -1.69 -11.37
N THR A 237 -15.02 -1.56 -12.68
CA THR A 237 -14.10 -2.42 -13.43
C THR A 237 -12.73 -1.78 -13.52
N LEU A 238 -11.71 -2.50 -13.03
CA LEU A 238 -10.33 -2.06 -12.94
C LEU A 238 -9.44 -2.94 -13.80
N GLN A 239 -8.66 -2.33 -14.69
CA GLN A 239 -7.68 -3.01 -15.54
C GLN A 239 -6.27 -2.62 -15.09
N HIS A 240 -5.36 -3.58 -14.94
CA HIS A 240 -3.95 -3.27 -14.73
C HIS A 240 -3.46 -2.23 -15.75
N SER A 241 -2.85 -1.15 -15.25
CA SER A 241 -2.21 -0.12 -16.07
C SER A 241 -0.69 -0.29 -16.03
N ARG A 242 -0.13 -0.26 -14.82
CA ARG A 242 1.31 -0.34 -14.56
C ARG A 242 1.60 -0.68 -13.10
N PHE A 243 2.85 -0.99 -12.79
CA PHE A 243 3.34 -0.97 -11.41
C PHE A 243 3.87 0.40 -11.05
N LEU A 244 3.57 0.85 -9.84
CA LEU A 244 4.27 1.98 -9.25
C LEU A 244 5.67 1.51 -8.86
N SER A 245 6.68 2.07 -9.52
CA SER A 245 8.08 1.74 -9.22
C SER A 245 8.57 2.69 -8.13
N ASN A 246 8.59 2.20 -6.89
CA ASN A 246 9.31 2.85 -5.80
C ASN A 246 10.27 1.82 -5.20
N ALA A 247 11.47 1.73 -5.77
CA ALA A 247 12.49 0.79 -5.31
C ALA A 247 13.17 1.20 -4.00
N SER A 248 12.83 2.38 -3.48
CA SER A 248 13.43 3.00 -2.31
C SER A 248 13.30 2.16 -1.05
N CYS A 249 14.28 2.34 -0.16
CA CYS A 249 14.36 1.63 1.11
C CYS A 249 14.52 2.62 2.26
N PRO A 250 13.46 3.38 2.57
CA PRO A 250 13.55 4.50 3.52
C PRO A 250 13.96 4.06 4.92
N PHE A 251 13.69 2.82 5.32
CA PHE A 251 14.15 2.30 6.61
C PHE A 251 15.68 2.31 6.73
N LEU A 252 16.39 1.96 5.65
CA LEU A 252 17.84 1.86 5.61
C LEU A 252 18.55 3.21 5.43
N GLN A 253 17.81 4.23 4.97
CA GLN A 253 18.36 5.58 4.85
C GLN A 253 18.75 6.08 6.24
N ARG A 254 19.98 6.58 6.41
CA ARG A 254 20.38 7.24 7.66
C ARG A 254 19.54 8.50 7.85
N SER A 255 19.18 8.81 9.09
CA SER A 255 18.54 10.07 9.43
C SER A 255 19.57 11.19 9.31
N GLY A 256 19.78 11.71 8.10
CA GLY A 256 20.71 12.82 7.85
C GLY A 256 21.05 13.01 6.37
N HIS A 257 20.61 14.15 5.84
CA HIS A 257 20.90 14.74 4.53
C HIS A 257 20.39 13.98 3.29
N SER A 258 19.31 14.53 2.72
CA SER A 258 19.05 14.51 1.29
C SER A 258 20.34 14.86 0.53
N SER A 259 21.05 13.87 0.02
CA SER A 259 22.01 14.04 -1.05
C SER A 259 21.25 14.33 -2.34
N ALA A 260 20.69 15.55 -2.42
CA ALA A 260 20.49 16.17 -3.71
C ALA A 260 21.88 16.40 -4.28
N GLY A 261 22.30 15.54 -5.20
CA GLY A 261 23.44 15.80 -6.07
C GLY A 261 23.10 17.01 -6.95
N SER A 262 23.30 18.21 -6.40
CA SER A 262 23.40 19.44 -7.17
C SER A 262 24.83 19.90 -7.02
N SER A 263 25.62 19.68 -8.07
CA SER A 263 26.92 20.29 -8.29
C SER A 263 26.73 21.80 -8.49
N ALA A 264 26.48 22.52 -7.40
CA ALA A 264 26.70 23.96 -7.38
C ALA A 264 28.21 24.20 -7.25
N PRO A 265 28.87 24.90 -8.19
CA PRO A 265 30.27 25.20 -8.07
C PRO A 265 30.43 26.18 -6.88
N LEU A 266 31.26 25.79 -5.92
CA LEU A 266 31.66 26.65 -4.81
C LEU A 266 32.47 27.80 -5.40
N LEU A 267 31.85 28.96 -5.62
CA LEU A 267 32.54 30.20 -5.96
C LEU A 267 33.40 30.59 -4.75
N THR A 268 34.67 30.21 -4.80
CA THR A 268 35.64 30.59 -3.77
C THR A 268 35.77 32.11 -3.72
N LEU A 269 35.86 32.66 -2.51
CA LEU A 269 35.96 34.10 -2.20
C LEU A 269 37.06 34.85 -2.99
N LYS A 270 38.00 34.12 -3.61
CA LYS A 270 39.03 34.68 -4.50
C LYS A 270 38.48 35.28 -5.80
N THR A 271 37.35 34.80 -6.32
CA THR A 271 36.79 35.35 -7.57
C THR A 271 36.01 36.66 -7.36
N LEU A 272 35.44 36.88 -6.17
CA LEU A 272 34.72 38.12 -5.85
C LEU A 272 35.64 39.34 -5.78
N VAL A 273 36.88 39.15 -5.31
CA VAL A 273 37.87 40.23 -5.18
C VAL A 273 38.36 40.69 -6.56
N ALA A 274 38.55 39.77 -7.51
CA ALA A 274 38.98 40.12 -8.87
C ALA A 274 37.95 40.97 -9.62
N VAL A 275 36.65 40.72 -9.41
CA VAL A 275 35.57 41.49 -10.05
C VAL A 275 35.45 42.91 -9.47
N MET A 276 35.73 43.09 -8.17
CA MET A 276 35.74 44.44 -7.56
C MET A 276 36.92 45.31 -8.02
N PHE A 277 38.10 44.73 -8.30
CA PHE A 277 39.23 45.51 -8.81
C PHE A 277 39.05 45.95 -10.27
N LEU A 278 38.36 45.14 -11.08
CA LEU A 278 38.07 45.49 -12.48
C LEU A 278 37.03 46.61 -12.62
N THR A 279 36.04 46.70 -11.72
CA THR A 279 35.04 47.78 -11.77
C THR A 279 35.59 49.11 -11.28
N MET A 280 36.52 49.11 -10.32
CA MET A 280 37.18 50.34 -9.87
C MET A 280 38.13 50.94 -10.90
N ALA A 281 38.82 50.11 -11.69
CA ALA A 281 39.69 50.60 -12.77
C ALA A 281 38.87 51.26 -13.91
N SER A 282 37.65 50.79 -14.18
CA SER A 282 36.76 51.39 -15.19
C SER A 282 36.11 52.70 -14.75
N LEU A 283 35.94 52.96 -13.44
CA LEU A 283 35.38 54.23 -12.96
C LEU A 283 36.41 55.37 -12.92
N GLN A 284 37.71 55.08 -12.82
CA GLN A 284 38.75 56.12 -12.88
C GLN A 284 39.07 56.59 -14.32
N PHE A 285 38.73 55.78 -15.35
CA PHE A 285 38.92 56.18 -16.75
C PHE A 285 37.78 57.06 -17.30
N MET A 286 36.65 57.14 -16.60
CA MET A 286 35.47 57.89 -17.06
C MET A 286 35.35 59.29 -16.43
N SER A 287 36.33 59.71 -15.63
CA SER A 287 36.40 61.03 -14.99
C SER A 287 37.53 61.92 -15.52
N LEU A 288 38.19 61.52 -16.60
CA LEU A 288 39.29 62.24 -17.26
C LEU A 288 39.10 62.44 -18.79
N LEU A 289 37.85 62.38 -19.26
CA LEU A 289 37.43 62.80 -20.60
C LEU A 289 36.35 63.89 -20.50
#